data_AF-A0A554X9V4-F1
#
_entry.id   AF-A0A554X9V4-F1
#
_cell.length_a   1.000
_cell.length_b   1.000
_cell.length_c   1.000
_cell.angle_alpha   90.00
_cell.angle_beta   90.00
_cell.angle_gamma   90.00
#
_symmetry.space_group_name_H-M   'P 1'
#
loop_
_entity.id
_entity.type
_entity.pdbx_description
1 polymer ?
#
loop_
_entity_poly.entity_id
_entity_poly.type
_entity_poly.pdbx_seq_one_letter_code
_entity_poly.pdbx_strand_id
1 'polypeptide(L)' 'MASLKRRQTFMLFGYIKGVHGDVVTPWVDRNVVPYYKGTWADIRRVGTVEEYRGMISLKDRRYA' A
#
# COMPACT_ATOMS: atom_id res chain seq x y z
N MET A 1 -1.99 -19.91 4.97
CA MET A 1 -3.00 -18.84 5.10
C MET A 1 -2.43 -17.54 4.52
N ALA A 2 -3.14 -16.87 3.63
CA ALA A 2 -2.72 -15.56 3.13
C ALA A 2 -2.68 -14.53 4.29
N SER A 3 -1.71 -13.61 4.27
CA SER A 3 -1.50 -12.59 5.31
C SER A 3 -2.58 -11.54 5.39
N LEU A 4 -3.14 -11.21 4.23
CA LEU A 4 -4.04 -10.10 4.04
C LEU A 4 -5.48 -10.60 4.00
N LYS A 5 -6.37 -9.82 4.63
CA LYS A 5 -7.82 -10.02 4.50
C LYS A 5 -8.27 -9.57 3.10
N ARG A 6 -9.32 -10.21 2.58
CA ARG A 6 -9.93 -9.82 1.30
C ARG A 6 -10.36 -8.34 1.36
N ARG A 7 -10.09 -7.55 0.30
CA ARG A 7 -10.37 -6.10 0.19
C ARG A 7 -9.59 -5.22 1.18
N GLN A 8 -8.48 -5.70 1.72
CA GLN A 8 -7.54 -4.90 2.50
C GLN A 8 -6.16 -4.98 1.88
N THR A 9 -5.50 -3.84 1.75
CA THR A 9 -4.17 -3.73 1.15
C THR A 9 -3.24 -2.97 2.08
N PHE A 10 -1.95 -3.20 1.92
CA PHE A 10 -0.89 -2.44 2.61
C PHE A 10 0.09 -1.92 1.54
N MET A 11 0.28 -0.61 1.49
CA MET A 11 1.24 0.06 0.59
C MET A 11 2.32 0.76 1.41
N LEU A 12 3.57 0.65 0.98
CA LEU A 12 4.70 1.33 1.61
C LEU A 12 4.50 2.86 1.52
N PHE A 13 4.56 3.53 2.66
CA PHE A 13 4.44 4.99 2.75
C PHE A 13 5.79 5.69 2.50
N GLY A 14 5.75 6.90 1.93
CA GLY A 14 6.92 7.78 1.80
C GLY A 14 7.99 7.29 0.81
N TYR A 15 7.65 6.34 -0.07
CA TYR A 15 8.60 5.82 -1.05
C TYR A 15 8.69 6.73 -2.28
N ILE A 16 9.90 6.81 -2.85
CA ILE A 16 10.22 7.72 -3.97
C ILE A 16 9.62 7.30 -5.32
N LYS A 17 9.26 6.02 -5.48
CA LYS A 17 8.72 5.45 -6.73
C LYS A 17 7.30 4.93 -6.51
N GLY A 18 6.38 5.84 -6.25
CA GLY A 18 4.95 5.57 -5.98
C GLY A 18 4.53 6.11 -4.62
N VAL A 19 3.88 7.28 -4.62
CA VAL A 19 3.57 8.04 -3.40
C VAL A 19 2.18 7.68 -2.88
N HIS A 20 2.11 6.95 -1.77
CA HIS A 20 0.82 6.62 -1.13
C HIS A 20 0.05 7.87 -0.64
N GLY A 21 0.76 8.98 -0.39
CA GLY A 21 0.14 10.24 0.04
C GLY A 21 -0.90 10.78 -0.93
N ASP A 22 -0.77 10.48 -2.23
CA ASP A 22 -1.64 10.98 -3.30
C ASP A 22 -3.09 10.48 -3.18
N VAL A 23 -3.31 9.36 -2.47
CA VAL A 23 -4.66 8.80 -2.24
C VAL A 23 -5.19 9.06 -0.83
N VAL A 24 -4.44 9.76 0.03
CA VAL A 24 -4.90 10.11 1.38
C VAL A 24 -5.77 11.36 1.30
N THR A 25 -6.89 11.37 2.03
CA THR A 25 -7.79 12.53 2.08
C THR A 25 -7.22 13.63 2.99
N PRO A 26 -7.65 14.90 2.81
CA PRO A 26 -7.23 15.99 3.71
C PRO A 26 -7.90 15.95 5.09
N TRP A 27 -8.67 14.91 5.43
CA TRP A 27 -9.40 14.85 6.68
C TRP A 27 -8.46 14.78 7.89
N VAL A 28 -8.76 15.60 8.90
CA VAL A 28 -8.07 15.66 10.19
C VAL A 28 -9.07 15.62 11.33
N ASP A 29 -8.62 15.18 12.51
CA ASP A 29 -9.43 15.26 13.73
C ASP A 29 -9.49 16.68 14.32
N ARG A 30 -10.14 16.83 15.49
CA ARG A 30 -10.28 18.12 16.21
C ARG A 30 -8.95 18.76 16.63
N ASN A 31 -7.86 17.98 16.67
CA ASN A 31 -6.52 18.42 17.03
C ASN A 31 -5.62 18.55 15.80
N VAL A 32 -6.19 18.50 14.59
CA VAL A 32 -5.48 18.60 13.30
C VAL A 32 -4.54 17.40 13.06
N VAL A 33 -4.86 16.22 13.62
CA VAL A 33 -4.12 14.97 13.35
C VAL A 33 -4.69 14.31 12.09
N PRO A 34 -3.88 14.09 11.02
CA PRO A 34 -4.39 13.51 9.77
C PRO A 34 -4.69 12.01 9.86
N TYR A 35 -5.79 11.57 9.23
CA TYR A 35 -6.19 10.17 9.23
C TYR A 35 -5.60 9.36 8.07
N TYR A 36 -4.28 9.21 8.04
CA TYR A 36 -3.55 8.49 6.98
C TYR A 36 -3.97 7.03 6.76
N LYS A 37 -4.57 6.39 7.78
CA LYS A 37 -4.94 4.98 7.74
C LYS A 37 -6.37 4.74 7.23
N GLY A 38 -7.15 5.81 7.04
CA GLY A 38 -8.50 5.78 6.51
C GLY A 38 -8.56 6.26 5.06
N THR A 39 -8.05 5.46 4.13
CA THR A 39 -8.18 5.71 2.68
C THR A 39 -8.77 4.50 1.96
N TRP A 40 -9.59 4.77 0.95
CA TRP A 40 -10.20 3.77 0.06
C TRP A 40 -10.04 4.24 -1.38
N ALA A 41 -9.64 3.32 -2.25
CA ALA A 41 -9.46 3.57 -3.67
C ALA A 41 -9.62 2.27 -4.48
N ASP A 42 -9.90 2.43 -5.77
CA ASP A 42 -9.87 1.33 -6.73
C ASP A 42 -8.43 1.00 -7.15
N ILE A 43 -8.19 -0.26 -7.49
CA ILE A 43 -6.91 -0.73 -8.03
C ILE A 43 -7.12 -1.26 -9.44
N ARG A 44 -6.39 -0.70 -10.41
CA ARG A 44 -6.38 -1.15 -11.79
C ARG A 44 -4.98 -1.57 -12.21
N ARG A 45 -4.88 -2.64 -13.01
CA ARG A 45 -3.61 -3.09 -13.60
C ARG A 45 -3.09 -2.07 -14.61
N VAL A 46 -1.82 -1.68 -14.48
CA VAL A 46 -1.11 -0.79 -15.41
C VAL A 46 -0.33 -1.59 -16.44
N GLY A 47 0.42 -2.61 -16.03
CA GLY A 47 1.24 -3.44 -16.91
C GLY A 47 1.89 -4.62 -16.17
N THR A 48 2.86 -5.26 -16.81
CA THR A 48 3.79 -6.22 -16.18
C THR A 48 5.18 -5.60 -16.06
N VAL A 49 5.94 -6.04 -15.05
CA VAL A 49 7.33 -5.64 -14.86
C VAL A 49 8.14 -6.93 -14.74
N GLU A 50 8.65 -7.41 -15.87
CA GLU A 50 9.39 -8.67 -15.99
C GLU A 50 10.68 -8.64 -15.17
N GLU A 51 11.34 -7.48 -15.13
CA GLU A 51 12.61 -7.26 -14.42
C GLU A 51 12.52 -7.58 -12.91
N TYR A 52 11.37 -7.34 -12.28
CA TYR A 52 11.20 -7.58 -10.85
C TYR A 52 11.09 -9.05 -10.48
N ARG A 53 10.67 -9.92 -11.42
CA ARG A 53 10.40 -11.33 -11.16
C ARG A 53 11.65 -12.13 -10.79
N GLY A 54 12.82 -11.71 -11.28
CA GLY A 54 14.09 -12.40 -11.03
C GLY A 54 14.88 -11.88 -9.83
N MET A 55 14.63 -10.65 -9.38
CA MET A 55 15.48 -9.97 -8.39
C MET A 55 14.82 -9.75 -7.02
N ILE A 56 13.49 -9.78 -6.95
CA ILE A 56 12.75 -9.44 -5.73
C ILE A 56 12.14 -10.68 -5.09
N SER A 57 12.49 -10.95 -3.83
CA SER A 57 11.84 -12.00 -3.05
C SER A 57 10.42 -11.59 -2.66
N LEU A 58 9.43 -12.41 -3.05
CA LEU A 58 8.02 -12.26 -2.68
C LEU A 58 7.57 -13.31 -1.63
N LYS A 59 8.53 -13.93 -0.92
CA LYS A 59 8.22 -14.87 0.17
C LYS A 59 7.47 -14.16 1.30
N ASP A 60 6.65 -14.89 2.06
CA ASP A 60 5.98 -14.32 3.24
C ASP A 60 7.04 -13.80 4.22
N ARG A 61 6.79 -12.61 4.77
CA ARG A 61 7.72 -11.92 5.67
C ARG A 61 7.48 -12.26 7.15
N ARG A 62 6.43 -13.01 7.47
CA ARG A 62 6.12 -13.41 8.84
C ARG A 62 6.88 -14.67 9.19
N TYR A 63 7.59 -14.61 10.30
CA TYR A 63 8.13 -15.79 10.96
C TYR A 63 6.99 -16.60 11.58
N ALA A 64 7.12 -17.92 11.58
CA ALA A 64 6.14 -18.87 12.13
C ALA A 64 6.77 -19.65 13.28
#